data_AF-A0A081Q147-F1
#
_entry.id   AF-A0A081Q147-F1
#
_cell.length_a   1.000
_cell.length_b   1.000
_cell.length_c   1.000
_cell.angle_alpha   90.00
_cell.angle_beta   90.00
_cell.angle_gamma   90.00
#
_symmetry.space_group_name_H-M   'P 1'
#
loop_
_entity.id
_entity.type
_entity.pdbx_description
1 polymer ?
#
loop_
_entity_poly.entity_id
_entity_poly.type
_entity_poly.pdbx_seq_one_letter_code
_entity_poly.pdbx_strand_id
1 'polypeptide(L)' 'MLKLGVPKWIADKVSGWGDHYQLVAQKSVLKRAISKPVLEKRGLVSCLDYYLERHVLKVS' A
#
# COMPACT_ATOMS: atom_id res chain seq x y z
N MET A 1 -7.89 -6.62 7.94
CA MET A 1 -7.89 -7.07 6.52
C MET A 1 -9.26 -7.08 5.88
N LEU A 2 -10.34 -7.47 6.59
CA LEU A 2 -11.70 -7.54 6.02
C LEU A 2 -12.19 -6.21 5.42
N LYS A 3 -11.93 -5.07 6.07
CA LYS A 3 -12.24 -3.72 5.56
C LYS A 3 -11.55 -3.38 4.22
N LEU A 4 -10.51 -4.12 3.85
CA LEU A 4 -9.79 -3.97 2.59
C LEU A 4 -10.33 -4.89 1.49
N GLY A 5 -11.44 -5.60 1.74
CA GLY A 5 -12.03 -6.56 0.78
C GLY A 5 -11.28 -7.88 0.68
N VAL A 6 -10.35 -8.15 1.60
CA VAL A 6 -9.59 -9.41 1.62
C VAL A 6 -10.50 -10.54 2.13
N PRO A 7 -10.54 -11.72 1.46
CA PRO A 7 -11.32 -12.87 1.90
C PRO A 7 -11.02 -13.28 3.34
N LYS A 8 -12.05 -13.70 4.08
CA LYS A 8 -11.93 -14.01 5.52
C LYS A 8 -10.86 -15.06 5.83
N TRP A 9 -10.81 -16.15 5.07
CA TRP A 9 -9.86 -17.25 5.32
C TRP A 9 -8.39 -16.82 5.29
N ILE A 10 -8.00 -15.90 4.40
CA ILE A 10 -6.62 -15.40 4.32
C ILE A 10 -6.37 -14.26 5.29
N ALA A 11 -7.41 -13.45 5.59
CA ALA A 11 -7.35 -12.44 6.63
C ALA A 11 -7.04 -13.09 7.99
N ASP A 12 -7.73 -14.17 8.34
CA ASP A 12 -7.56 -14.90 9.60
C ASP A 12 -6.15 -15.54 9.68
N LYS A 13 -5.67 -16.11 8.57
CA LYS A 13 -4.31 -16.67 8.48
C LYS A 13 -3.22 -15.63 8.73
N VAL A 14 -3.31 -14.46 8.06
CA VAL A 14 -2.27 -13.43 8.16
C VAL A 14 -2.37 -12.66 9.49
N SER A 15 -3.56 -12.51 10.08
CA SER A 15 -3.68 -11.92 11.41
C SER A 15 -2.99 -12.74 12.50
N GLY A 16 -2.81 -14.05 12.30
CA GLY A 16 -2.08 -14.91 13.22
C GLY A 16 -0.55 -14.73 13.20
N TRP A 17 0.01 -13.90 12.32
CA TRP A 17 1.46 -13.72 12.19
C TRP A 17 2.07 -12.79 13.25
N GLY A 18 1.28 -12.34 14.24
CA GLY A 18 1.77 -11.59 15.39
C GLY A 18 2.44 -10.26 15.00
N ASP A 19 3.66 -10.05 15.51
CA ASP A 19 4.45 -8.83 15.40
C ASP A 19 5.38 -8.79 14.17
N HIS A 20 5.24 -9.75 13.24
CA HIS A 20 6.02 -9.81 12.01
C HIS A 20 5.58 -8.77 10.95
N TYR A 21 5.47 -7.49 11.34
CA TYR A 21 4.90 -6.41 10.53
C TYR A 21 5.56 -6.27 9.16
N GLN A 22 6.89 -6.37 9.08
CA GLN A 22 7.62 -6.28 7.81
C GLN A 22 7.25 -7.43 6.87
N LEU A 23 7.16 -8.66 7.39
CA LEU A 23 6.75 -9.84 6.63
C LEU A 23 5.31 -9.68 6.14
N VAL A 24 4.40 -9.24 7.01
CA VAL A 24 3.00 -8.96 6.67
C VAL A 24 2.91 -7.90 5.58
N ALA A 25 3.62 -6.78 5.72
CA ALA A 25 3.60 -5.68 4.76
C ALA A 25 4.16 -6.06 3.39
N GLN A 26 5.23 -6.86 3.35
CA GLN A 26 5.97 -7.12 2.11
C GLN A 26 5.57 -8.42 1.40
N LYS A 27 5.15 -9.45 2.15
CA LYS A 27 4.99 -10.82 1.63
C LYS A 27 3.57 -11.36 1.72
N SER A 28 2.66 -10.69 2.44
CA SER A 28 1.28 -11.14 2.55
C SER A 28 0.35 -10.53 1.48
N VAL A 29 -0.92 -10.91 1.53
CA VAL A 29 -2.01 -10.31 0.73
C VAL A 29 -2.14 -8.79 0.94
N LEU A 30 -1.62 -8.26 2.06
CA LEU A 30 -1.65 -6.83 2.37
C LEU A 30 -0.98 -5.98 1.30
N LYS A 31 0.14 -6.43 0.72
CA LYS A 31 0.86 -5.72 -0.35
C LYS A 31 0.00 -5.46 -1.58
N ARG A 32 -0.92 -6.39 -1.89
CA ARG A 32 -1.87 -6.25 -3.01
C ARG A 32 -3.04 -5.35 -2.63
N ALA A 33 -3.58 -5.55 -1.43
CA ALA A 33 -4.72 -4.79 -0.91
C ALA A 33 -4.39 -3.31 -0.67
N ILE A 34 -3.14 -3.00 -0.30
CA ILE A 34 -2.60 -1.66 -0.08
C ILE A 34 -1.44 -1.44 -1.07
N SER A 35 -1.76 -1.44 -2.35
CA SER A 35 -0.79 -1.17 -3.41
C SER A 35 -0.79 0.32 -3.79
N LYS A 36 0.29 0.79 -4.42
CA LYS A 36 0.42 2.18 -4.90
C LYS A 36 -0.80 2.63 -5.73
N PRO A 37 -1.30 1.85 -6.73
CA PRO A 37 -2.49 2.25 -7.49
C PRO A 37 -3.78 2.32 -6.66
N VAL A 38 -3.93 1.47 -5.63
CA VAL A 38 -5.11 1.50 -4.74
C VAL A 38 -5.08 2.75 -3.86
N LEU A 39 -3.90 3.14 -3.39
CA LEU A 39 -3.72 4.33 -2.57
C LEU A 39 -3.87 5.61 -3.40
N GLU A 40 -3.35 5.65 -4.62
CA GLU A 40 -3.53 6.76 -5.56
C GLU A 40 -5.01 7.04 -5.85
N LYS A 41 -5.80 5.98 -6.09
CA LYS A 41 -7.27 6.09 -6.23
C LYS A 41 -7.97 6.66 -4.99
N ARG A 42 -7.32 6.64 -3.83
CA ARG A 42 -7.82 7.20 -2.57
C ARG A 42 -7.20 8.56 -2.24
N GLY A 43 -6.48 9.16 -3.18
CA GLY A 43 -5.89 10.49 -3.05
C GLY A 43 -4.47 10.51 -2.49
N LEU A 44 -3.79 9.36 -2.36
CA LEU A 44 -2.37 9.38 -2.03
C LEU A 44 -1.56 9.88 -3.24
N VAL A 45 -0.91 11.03 -3.09
CA VAL A 45 0.05 11.52 -4.07
C VAL A 45 1.38 10.82 -3.87
N SER A 46 1.94 10.30 -4.95
CA SER A 46 3.27 9.71 -4.95
C SER A 46 4.34 10.79 -4.72
N CYS A 47 5.20 10.59 -3.71
CA CYS A 47 6.26 11.54 -3.40
C CYS A 47 7.24 11.77 -4.56
N LEU A 48 7.57 10.70 -5.31
CA LEU A 48 8.48 10.81 -6.45
C LEU A 48 7.84 11.60 -7.58
N ASP A 49 6.60 11.30 -7.93
CA ASP A 49 5.90 11.96 -9.03
C ASP A 49 5.69 13.45 -8.67
N TYR A 50 5.32 13.74 -7.43
CA TYR A 50 5.27 15.10 -6.87
C TYR A 50 6.60 15.85 -7.00
N TYR A 51 7.71 15.20 -6.64
CA TYR A 51 9.04 15.81 -6.74
C TYR A 51 9.39 16.12 -8.20
N LEU A 52 9.16 15.18 -9.11
CA LEU A 52 9.47 15.34 -10.52
C LEU A 52 8.64 16.46 -11.16
N GLU A 53 7.33 16.50 -10.92
CA GLU A 53 6.46 17.58 -11.40
C GLU A 53 6.95 18.95 -10.92
N ARG A 54 7.25 19.08 -9.63
CA ARG A 54 7.67 20.35 -9.05
C ARG A 54 9.11 20.74 -9.40
N HIS A 55 9.97 19.77 -9.66
CA HIS A 55 11.34 20.01 -10.11
C HIS A 55 11.35 20.48 -11.58
N VAL A 56 10.54 19.86 -12.44
CA VAL A 56 10.37 20.32 -13.84
C VAL A 56 9.89 21.77 -13.86
N LEU A 57 8.91 22.13 -13.02
CA LEU A 57 8.40 23.50 -12.90
C LEU A 57 9.43 24.53 -12.41
N LYS A 58 10.51 24.11 -11.74
CA LYS A 58 11.56 25.02 -11.25
C LYS A 58 12.70 25.24 -12.24
N VAL A 59 12.87 24.32 -13.18
CA VAL A 59 13.95 24.35 -14.19
C VAL A 59 13.43 24.90 -15.53
N SER A 60 12.14 25.24 -15.60
CA SER A 60 11.48 25.86 -16.76
C SER A 60 11.54 27.38 -16.72
#